data_AF-A0A5S3UI38-F1
#
_entry.id   AF-A0A5S3UI38-F1
#
_cell.length_a   1.000
_cell.length_b   1.000
_cell.length_c   1.000
_cell.angle_alpha   90.00
_cell.angle_beta   90.00
_cell.angle_gamma   90.00
#
_symmetry.space_group_name_H-M   'P 1'
#
loop_
_entity.id
_entity.type
_entity.pdbx_description
1 polymer ?
#
loop_
_entity_poly.entity_id
_entity_poly.type
_entity_poly.pdbx_seq_one_letter_code
_entity_poly.pdbx_strand_id
1 'polypeptide(L)'
;MSTLHIFAKPLSHYCTNTLANLIAAEDTILLVSDACYSSTQFKQFSSALYLLNEDATARNISISLGDIAIDYTQFVEMTLNTKNTITW
;
A
#
# COMPACT_ATOMS: atom_id res chain seq x y z
N MET A 1 -9.22 3.90 -14.79
CA MET A 1 -8.79 4.99 -13.90
C MET A 1 -8.83 4.44 -12.50
N SER A 2 -7.66 4.27 -11.88
CA SER A 2 -7.44 3.49 -10.66
C SER A 2 -7.52 4.38 -9.40
N THR A 3 -7.93 3.81 -8.27
CA THR A 3 -7.92 4.43 -6.92
C THR A 3 -6.62 4.06 -6.20
N LEU A 4 -6.03 5.01 -5.49
CA LEU A 4 -4.91 4.77 -4.57
C LEU A 4 -5.43 4.57 -3.14
N HIS A 5 -5.20 3.39 -2.57
CA HIS A 5 -5.47 3.09 -1.17
C HIS A 5 -4.18 3.18 -0.35
N ILE A 6 -4.18 4.03 0.68
CA ILE A 6 -3.04 4.26 1.56
C ILE A 6 -3.35 3.66 2.92
N PHE A 7 -2.53 2.71 3.37
CA PHE A 7 -2.69 2.04 4.67
C PHE A 7 -1.54 2.42 5.60
N ALA A 8 -1.87 2.82 6.83
CA ALA A 8 -0.88 3.17 7.86
C ALA A 8 -0.74 2.12 8.98
N LYS A 9 -1.67 1.15 9.07
CA LYS A 9 -1.70 0.09 10.08
C LYS A 9 -1.52 -1.31 9.48
N PRO A 10 -1.07 -2.31 10.27
CA PRO A 10 -1.05 -3.71 9.83
C PRO A 10 -2.43 -4.22 9.43
N LEU A 11 -2.50 -5.26 8.58
CA LEU A 11 -3.78 -5.77 8.06
C LEU A 11 -4.75 -6.19 9.17
N SER A 12 -4.23 -6.65 10.31
CA SER A 12 -5.03 -7.05 11.49
C SER A 12 -5.88 -5.92 12.10
N HIS A 13 -5.60 -4.66 11.77
CA HIS A 13 -6.40 -3.50 12.19
C HIS A 13 -7.71 -3.37 11.40
N TYR A 14 -7.80 -3.97 10.21
CA TYR A 14 -8.90 -3.76 9.28
C TYR A 14 -9.78 -4.99 9.13
N CYS A 15 -11.04 -4.77 8.74
CA CYS A 15 -11.93 -5.85 8.35
C CYS A 15 -11.61 -6.29 6.91
N THR A 16 -10.95 -7.43 6.75
CA THR A 16 -10.51 -7.97 5.45
C THR A 16 -11.67 -8.09 4.44
N ASN A 17 -12.86 -8.49 4.88
CA ASN A 17 -14.04 -8.62 4.02
C ASN A 17 -14.49 -7.27 3.45
N THR A 18 -14.39 -6.20 4.25
CA THR A 18 -14.71 -4.84 3.80
C THR A 18 -13.69 -4.37 2.77
N LEU A 19 -12.40 -4.60 3.01
CA LEU A 19 -11.34 -4.26 2.06
C LEU A 19 -11.49 -4.99 0.72
N ALA A 20 -11.76 -6.30 0.76
CA ALA A 20 -11.94 -7.12 -0.44
C ALA A 20 -13.12 -6.67 -1.34
N ASN A 21 -14.13 -6.02 -0.76
CA ASN A 21 -15.28 -5.48 -1.52
C ASN A 21 -15.03 -4.07 -2.06
N LEU A 22 -14.04 -3.34 -1.54
CA LEU A 22 -13.81 -1.93 -1.85
C LEU A 22 -12.55 -1.69 -2.70
N ILE A 23 -11.61 -2.62 -2.70
CA ILE A 23 -10.39 -2.54 -3.50
C ILE A 23 -10.61 -3.36 -4.78
N ALA A 24 -10.60 -2.68 -5.92
CA ALA A 24 -10.65 -3.34 -7.23
C ALA A 24 -9.27 -3.89 -7.63
N ALA A 25 -9.23 -4.84 -8.56
CA ALA A 25 -7.98 -5.48 -8.98
C ALA A 25 -7.01 -4.49 -9.67
N GLU A 26 -7.54 -3.44 -10.30
CA GLU A 26 -6.79 -2.35 -10.92
C GLU A 26 -6.38 -1.24 -9.94
N ASP A 27 -6.85 -1.28 -8.69
CA ASP A 27 -6.51 -0.28 -7.69
C ASP A 27 -5.08 -0.45 -7.19
N THR A 28 -4.49 0.64 -6.72
CA THR A 28 -3.12 0.67 -6.22
C THR A 28 -3.12 0.69 -4.70
N ILE A 29 -2.22 -0.06 -4.09
CA ILE A 29 -2.03 -0.08 -2.63
C ILE A 29 -0.67 0.53 -2.30
N LEU A 30 -0.66 1.51 -1.42
CA LEU A 30 0.55 2.05 -0.81
C LEU A 30 0.54 1.77 0.70
N LEU A 31 1.59 1.10 1.16
CA LEU A 31 1.82 0.84 2.57
C LEU A 31 2.79 1.89 3.12
N VAL A 32 2.35 2.58 4.16
CA VAL A 32 3.15 3.51 4.95
C VAL A 32 3.15 3.07 6.40
N SER A 33 4.07 3.62 7.18
CA SER A 33 4.17 3.40 8.62
C SER A 33 4.15 1.90 8.99
N ASP A 34 3.29 1.49 9.92
CA ASP A 34 3.27 0.12 10.45
C ASP A 34 2.59 -0.86 9.47
N ALA A 35 1.92 -0.37 8.43
CA ALA A 35 1.34 -1.25 7.42
C ALA A 35 2.40 -2.06 6.66
N CYS A 36 3.63 -1.55 6.57
CA CYS A 36 4.75 -2.23 5.94
C CYS A 36 5.03 -3.63 6.53
N TYR A 37 4.69 -3.88 7.81
CA TYR A 37 4.83 -5.20 8.43
C TYR A 37 3.94 -6.28 7.79
N SER A 38 2.85 -5.87 7.15
CA SER A 38 1.83 -6.75 6.58
C SER A 38 1.89 -6.85 5.05
N SER A 39 3.00 -6.45 4.42
CA SER A 39 3.10 -6.34 2.95
C SER A 39 2.66 -7.60 2.20
N THR A 40 3.08 -8.77 2.67
CA THR A 40 2.71 -10.07 2.10
C THR A 40 1.20 -10.35 2.17
N GLN A 41 0.54 -9.90 3.23
CA GLN A 41 -0.89 -10.09 3.43
C GLN A 41 -1.71 -9.16 2.53
N PHE A 42 -1.23 -7.94 2.26
CA PHE A 42 -1.91 -6.99 1.38
C PHE A 42 -1.88 -7.38 -0.11
N LYS A 43 -0.96 -8.28 -0.52
CA LYS A 43 -0.90 -8.82 -1.90
C LYS A 43 -2.18 -9.53 -2.35
N GLN A 44 -3.05 -9.92 -1.42
CA GLN A 44 -4.33 -10.55 -1.75
C GLN A 44 -5.33 -9.58 -2.42
N PHE A 45 -5.15 -8.26 -2.27
CA PHE A 45 -6.12 -7.26 -2.74
C PHE A 45 -5.74 -6.64 -4.08
N SER A 46 -4.45 -6.47 -4.35
CA SER A 46 -3.96 -5.91 -5.61
C SER A 46 -2.55 -6.39 -5.92
N SER A 47 -2.25 -6.56 -7.21
CA SER A 47 -0.90 -6.79 -7.72
C SER A 47 -0.05 -5.52 -7.74
N ALA A 48 -0.67 -4.33 -7.70
CA ALA A 48 -0.02 -3.03 -7.68
C ALA A 48 0.20 -2.56 -6.23
N LEU A 49 1.12 -3.23 -5.54
CA LEU A 49 1.45 -2.96 -4.13
C LEU A 49 2.81 -2.28 -4.01
N TYR A 50 2.83 -1.15 -3.31
CA TYR A 50 4.00 -0.31 -3.08
C TYR A 50 4.24 -0.13 -1.59
N LEU A 51 5.51 -0.02 -1.19
CA LEU A 51 5.91 0.32 0.18
C LEU A 51 6.68 1.63 0.16
N LEU A 52 6.43 2.49 1.14
CA LEU A 52 7.30 3.63 1.36
C LEU A 52 8.65 3.15 1.92
N ASN A 53 9.71 3.40 1.16
CA ASN A 53 11.05 2.89 1.40
C ASN A 53 11.63 3.38 2.73
N GLU A 54 11.38 4.65 3.06
CA GLU A 54 11.81 5.28 4.31
C GLU A 54 11.19 4.58 5.52
N ASP A 55 9.91 4.23 5.44
CA ASP A 55 9.20 3.53 6.53
C ASP A 55 9.61 2.07 6.65
N ALA A 56 9.81 1.38 5.53
CA ALA A 56 10.35 0.02 5.51
C ALA A 56 11.76 -0.03 6.11
N THR A 57 12.61 0.93 5.73
CA THR A 57 13.97 1.08 6.25
C THR A 57 13.96 1.38 7.76
N ALA A 58 13.17 2.36 8.19
CA ALA A 58 13.06 2.74 9.60
C ALA A 58 12.58 1.58 10.50
N ARG A 59 11.80 0.65 9.95
CA ARG A 59 11.27 -0.53 10.65
C ARG A 59 12.11 -1.80 10.44
N ASN A 60 13.24 -1.69 9.74
CA ASN A 60 14.11 -2.81 9.40
C ASN A 60 13.37 -3.96 8.69
N ILE A 61 12.48 -3.60 7.75
CA ILE A 61 11.69 -4.55 6.95
C ILE A 61 12.42 -4.79 5.63
N SER A 62 12.77 -6.04 5.36
CA SER A 62 13.34 -6.43 4.07
C SER A 62 12.27 -6.38 2.97
N ILE A 63 12.50 -5.58 1.96
CA ILE A 63 11.66 -5.51 0.76
C ILE A 63 11.88 -6.81 -0.03
N SER A 64 10.81 -7.59 -0.22
CA SER A 64 10.91 -8.91 -0.86
C SER A 64 11.02 -8.78 -2.39
N LEU A 65 11.56 -9.82 -3.04
CA LEU A 65 11.64 -9.87 -4.51
C LEU A 65 10.21 -9.81 -5.09
N GLY A 66 9.84 -8.66 -5.67
CA GLY A 66 8.51 -8.40 -6.22
C GLY A 66 7.71 -7.32 -5.47
N ASP A 67 8.20 -6.82 -4.34
CA ASP A 67 7.68 -5.60 -3.73
C ASP A 67 8.31 -4.38 -4.41
N ILE A 68 7.50 -3.35 -4.68
CA ILE A 68 8.01 -2.10 -5.24
C ILE A 68 8.13 -1.09 -4.09
N ALA A 69 9.37 -0.70 -3.78
CA ALA A 69 9.61 0.37 -2.82
C ALA A 69 9.68 1.73 -3.53
N ILE A 70 9.05 2.74 -2.93
CA ILE A 70 9.01 4.11 -3.44
C ILE A 70 9.50 5.09 -2.38
N ASP A 71 9.99 6.25 -2.80
CA ASP A 71 10.27 7.36 -1.89
C ASP A 71 9.07 8.33 -1.76
N TYR A 72 9.21 9.35 -0.91
CA TYR A 72 8.18 10.38 -0.75
C TYR A 72 7.88 11.19 -2.02
N THR A 73 8.86 11.39 -2.90
CA THR A 73 8.64 12.13 -4.16
C THR A 73 7.71 11.32 -5.06
N GLN A 74 7.98 10.03 -5.20
CA GLN A 74 7.16 9.10 -5.96
C GLN A 74 5.78 8.91 -5.33
N PHE A 75 5.67 8.91 -4.00
CA PHE A 75 4.36 8.92 -3.34
C PHE A 75 3.54 10.15 -3.77
N VAL A 76 4.12 11.36 -3.71
CA VAL A 76 3.42 12.56 -4.18
C VAL A 76 3.00 12.42 -5.64
N GLU A 77 3.87 11.95 -6.52
CA GLU A 77 3.53 11.68 -7.92
C GLU A 77 2.37 10.69 -8.09
N MET A 78 2.32 9.63 -7.29
CA MET A 78 1.21 8.66 -7.31
C MET A 78 -0.12 9.33 -6.94
N THR A 79 -0.14 10.24 -5.97
CA THR A 79 -1.36 10.98 -5.60
C THR A 79 -1.84 11.91 -6.71
N LEU A 80 -0.94 12.42 -7.55
CA LEU A 80 -1.29 13.28 -8.69
C LEU A 80 -1.81 12.48 -9.89
N ASN A 81 -1.35 11.24 -10.06
CA ASN A 81 -1.66 10.39 -11.21
C ASN A 81 -2.85 9.44 -10.98
N THR A 82 -3.38 9.37 -9.76
CA THR A 82 -4.56 8.58 -9.44
C THR A 82 -5.84 9.40 -9.57
N LYS A 83 -6.98 8.75 -9.82
CA LYS A 83 -8.27 9.46 -9.89
C LYS A 83 -8.78 9.83 -8.50
N ASN A 84 -8.58 8.93 -7.53
CA ASN A 84 -9.08 9.06 -6.17
C ASN A 84 -8.01 8.55 -5.21
N THR A 85 -8.00 9.10 -4.00
CA THR A 85 -7.17 8.61 -2.90
C THR A 85 -8.04 8.31 -1.70
N ILE A 86 -7.84 7.13 -1.10
CA ILE A 86 -8.51 6.69 0.12
C ILE A 86 -7.43 6.36 1.15
N THR A 87 -7.51 6.97 2.33
CA THR A 87 -6.61 6.68 3.45
C THR A 87 -7.36 5.86 4.49
N TRP A 88 -6.75 4.76 4.93
CA TRP A 88 -7.31 3.77 5.84
C TRP A 88 -6.65 3.79 7.22
#